data_AF-A0A5K1BLP7-F1
#
_entry.id   AF-A0A5K1BLP7-F1
#
_cell.length_a   1.000
_cell.length_b   1.000
_cell.length_c   1.000
_cell.angle_alpha   90.00
_cell.angle_beta   90.00
_cell.angle_gamma   90.00
#
_symmetry.space_group_name_H-M   'P 1'
#
loop_
_entity.id
_entity.type
_entity.pdbx_description
1 polymer ?
#
loop_
_entity_poly.entity_id
_entity_poly.type
_entity_poly.pdbx_seq_one_letter_code
_entity_poly.pdbx_strand_id
1 'polypeptide(L)' 'QLVIYETSPSELEIIRDISRTFPSHIFFQQRHGPGQRSLYNVLKAYSVYDRDVGYVQ' A
#
# COMPACT_ATOMS: atom_id res chain seq x y z
N GLN A 1 0.39 6.64 18.89
CA GLN A 1 1.49 6.37 17.93
C GLN A 1 0.86 6.28 16.55
N LEU A 2 1.38 6.98 15.53
CA LEU A 2 0.77 6.92 14.20
C LEU A 2 1.13 5.57 13.54
N VAL A 3 0.10 4.85 13.10
CA VAL A 3 0.18 3.49 12.52
C VAL A 3 1.17 3.40 11.35
N ILE A 4 1.37 4.49 10.62
CA ILE A 4 2.28 4.56 9.47
C ILE A 4 3.76 4.31 9.82
N TYR A 5 4.15 4.54 11.08
CA TYR A 5 5.54 4.37 11.55
C TYR A 5 5.84 2.95 12.02
N GLU A 6 4.83 2.08 12.08
CA GLU A 6 5.02 0.67 12.41
C GLU A 6 5.36 -0.12 11.15
N THR A 7 6.10 -1.23 11.33
CA THR A 7 6.46 -2.13 10.23
C THR A 7 5.35 -3.12 9.96
N SER A 8 5.03 -3.36 8.68
CA SER A 8 4.07 -4.39 8.27
C SER A 8 4.81 -5.57 7.60
N PRO A 9 4.46 -6.83 7.90
CA PRO A 9 5.04 -7.98 7.19
C PRO A 9 4.67 -7.99 5.70
N SER A 10 3.59 -7.32 5.30
CA SER A 10 3.05 -7.33 3.95
C SER A 10 3.59 -6.21 3.04
N GLU A 11 4.58 -5.42 3.49
CA GLU A 11 5.08 -4.27 2.71
C GLU A 11 5.53 -4.65 1.29
N LEU A 12 6.21 -5.79 1.13
CA LEU A 12 6.66 -6.26 -0.19
C LEU A 12 5.50 -6.71 -1.10
N GLU A 13 4.43 -7.28 -0.52
CA GLU A 13 3.23 -7.68 -1.26
C GLU A 13 2.45 -6.46 -1.71
N ILE A 14 2.26 -5.49 -0.81
CA ILE A 14 1.63 -4.20 -1.12
C ILE A 14 2.36 -3.50 -2.27
N ILE A 15 3.70 -3.42 -2.22
CA ILE A 15 4.50 -2.77 -3.28
C ILE A 15 4.30 -3.48 -4.63
N ARG A 16 4.30 -4.82 -4.62
CA ARG A 16 4.10 -5.63 -5.83
C ARG A 16 2.71 -5.37 -6.42
N ASP A 17 1.68 -5.33 -5.59
CA ASP A 17 0.30 -5.21 -6.04
C ASP A 17 -0.07 -3.80 -6.47
N ILE A 18 0.53 -2.78 -5.85
CA ILE A 18 0.41 -1.39 -6.33
C ILE A 18 0.94 -1.23 -7.75
N SER A 19 2.02 -1.91 -8.12
CA SER A 19 2.59 -1.81 -9.47
C SER A 19 1.65 -2.28 -10.58
N ARG A 20 0.67 -3.14 -10.23
CA ARG A 20 -0.36 -3.69 -11.13
C ARG A 20 -1.77 -3.12 -10.88
N THR A 21 -1.92 -2.16 -9.97
CA THR A 21 -3.22 -1.56 -9.62
C THR A 21 -3.48 -0.31 -10.46
N PHE A 22 -4.50 -0.37 -11.33
CA PHE A 22 -4.90 0.71 -12.25
C PHE A 22 -3.73 1.33 -13.05
N PRO A 23 -2.90 0.52 -13.75
CA PRO A 23 -1.64 1.00 -14.34
C PRO A 23 -1.83 2.05 -15.45
N SER A 24 -3.00 2.13 -16.08
CA SER A 24 -3.34 3.13 -17.10
C SER A 24 -4.08 4.34 -16.56
N HIS A 25 -4.46 4.36 -15.27
CA HIS A 25 -5.18 5.48 -14.69
C HIS A 25 -4.21 6.64 -14.42
N ILE A 26 -4.57 7.85 -14.85
CA ILE A 26 -3.70 9.04 -14.82
C ILE A 26 -3.06 9.31 -13.44
N PHE A 27 -3.75 8.95 -12.36
CA PHE A 27 -3.27 9.14 -10.99
C PHE A 27 -2.30 8.05 -10.51
N PHE A 28 -2.39 6.84 -11.05
CA PHE A 28 -1.64 5.66 -10.61
C PHE A 28 -0.57 5.20 -11.61
N GLN A 29 -0.60 5.68 -12.85
CA GLN A 29 0.32 5.30 -13.92
C GLN A 29 1.79 5.66 -13.64
N GLN A 30 2.04 6.71 -12.85
CA GLN A 30 3.40 7.10 -12.51
C GLN A 30 3.95 6.17 -11.43
N ARG A 31 4.97 5.38 -11.79
CA ARG A 31 5.71 4.54 -10.85
C ARG A 31 6.30 5.40 -9.72
N HIS A 32 6.05 5.02 -8.47
CA HIS A 32 6.43 5.79 -7.28
C HIS A 32 5.82 7.21 -7.22
N GLY A 33 4.80 7.48 -8.04
CA GLY A 33 4.06 8.73 -8.08
C GLY A 33 3.19 8.97 -6.84
N PRO A 34 2.53 10.13 -6.74
CA PRO A 34 1.69 10.46 -5.60
C PRO A 34 0.54 9.48 -5.37
N GLY A 35 -0.12 8.98 -6.43
CA GLY A 35 -1.21 8.02 -6.29
C GLY A 35 -0.75 6.67 -5.72
N GLN A 36 0.35 6.12 -6.25
CA GLN A 36 0.94 4.87 -5.74
C GLN A 36 1.40 4.99 -4.29
N ARG A 37 2.05 6.10 -3.91
CA ARG A 37 2.48 6.34 -2.51
C ARG A 37 1.30 6.50 -1.56
N SER A 38 0.24 7.18 -2.00
CA SER A 38 -0.97 7.35 -1.20
C SER A 38 -1.66 6.00 -0.95
N LEU A 39 -1.77 5.17 -2.00
CA LEU A 39 -2.33 3.83 -1.89
C LEU A 39 -1.48 2.93 -0.98
N TYR A 40 -0.14 2.99 -1.09
CA TYR A 40 0.77 2.30 -0.19
C TYR A 40 0.52 2.67 1.28
N ASN A 41 0.42 3.96 1.59
CA ASN A 41 0.21 4.40 2.96
C ASN A 41 -1.11 3.88 3.55
N VAL A 42 -2.19 3.88 2.76
CA VAL A 42 -3.50 3.37 3.20
C VAL A 42 -3.45 1.87 3.44
N LEU A 43 -2.91 1.10 2.49
CA LEU A 43 -2.81 -0.36 2.61
C LEU A 43 -1.89 -0.78 3.76
N LYS A 44 -0.75 -0.09 3.91
CA LYS A 44 0.17 -0.31 5.03
C LYS A 44 -0.54 -0.02 6.36
N ALA A 45 -1.21 1.14 6.48
CA ALA A 45 -1.93 1.50 7.70
C ALA A 45 -3.02 0.48 8.03
N TYR A 46 -3.77 0.00 7.03
CA TYR A 46 -4.77 -1.04 7.22
C TYR A 46 -4.15 -2.34 7.75
N SER A 47 -3.05 -2.81 7.14
CA SER A 47 -2.38 -4.05 7.53
C SER A 47 -1.83 -4.06 8.95
N VAL A 48 -1.54 -2.89 9.51
CA VAL A 48 -1.09 -2.74 10.90
C VAL A 48 -2.28 -2.52 11.84
N TYR A 49 -3.33 -1.85 11.37
CA TYR A 49 -4.54 -1.59 12.13
C TYR A 49 -5.29 -2.90 12.46
N ASP A 50 -5.50 -3.75 11.46
CA ASP A 50 -6.08 -5.08 11.63
C ASP A 50 -5.00 -6.13 11.34
N ARG A 51 -4.26 -6.53 12.38
CA ARG A 51 -3.16 -7.49 12.24
C ARG A 51 -3.62 -8.94 12.10
N ASP A 52 -4.86 -9.23 12.50
CA ASP A 52 -5.41 -10.59 12.39
C ASP A 52 -5.71 -10.91 10.92
N VAL A 53 -6.15 -9.90 10.15
CA VAL A 53 -6.35 -10.00 8.71
C VAL A 53 -5.10 -9.60 7.92
N GLY A 54 -4.47 -8.48 8.29
CA GLY A 54 -3.33 -7.91 7.58
C GLY A 54 -3.70 -7.34 6.20
N TYR A 55 -2.74 -7.40 5.27
CA TYR A 55 -3.00 -7.16 3.84
C TYR A 55 -3.13 -8.50 3.11
N VAL A 56 -4.13 -8.60 2.23
CA VAL A 56 -4.41 -9.77 1.41
C VAL A 56 -4.52 -9.35 -0.06
N GLN A 57 -4.06 -10.23 -0.95
CA GLN A 57 -4.03 -10.06 -2.40
C GLN A 57 -5.40 -10.18 -3.08
#